data_AF-A0AAJ5ZGP7-F1
#
_entry.id   AF-A0AAJ5ZGP7-F1
#
_cell.length_a   1.000
_cell.length_b   1.000
_cell.length_c   1.000
_cell.angle_alpha   90.00
_cell.angle_beta   90.00
_cell.angle_gamma   90.00
#
_symmetry.space_group_name_H-M   'P 1'
#
loop_
_entity.id
_entity.type
_entity.pdbx_description
1 polymer ?
#
loop_
_entity_poly.entity_id
_entity_poly.type
_entity_poly.pdbx_seq_one_letter_code
_entity_poly.pdbx_strand_id
1 'polypeptide(L)'
;MSSYAKQIRYELFEAIDTIASEQDKWIKNPESDFTRKRHFTFKQVIKCILGFEAKSLGTELLEAFKFQRHIPTVSALCQARDKIFSDAFLALFNQFQPEPKHCNLYHGYRLLAHDGSDLKIPLNRDDETTYINQGRSRVISFMLTPYMIS
;
A
#
# COMPACT_ATOMS: atom_id res chain seq x y z
N MET A 1 11.27 -3.52 15.13
CA MET A 1 10.62 -2.56 14.21
C MET A 1 11.01 -1.15 14.63
N SER A 2 11.57 -0.34 13.72
CA SER A 2 12.06 1.01 14.04
C SER A 2 10.92 1.92 14.50
N SER A 3 11.23 2.93 15.32
CA SER A 3 10.29 3.97 15.76
C SER A 3 9.57 4.61 14.57
N TYR A 4 10.31 4.83 13.48
CA TYR A 4 9.80 5.38 12.22
C TYR A 4 8.73 4.52 11.55
N ALA A 5 8.94 3.19 11.44
CA ALA A 5 7.93 2.31 10.82
C ALA A 5 6.61 2.29 11.62
N LYS A 6 6.69 2.42 12.95
CA LYS A 6 5.49 2.55 13.80
C LYS A 6 4.78 3.88 13.56
N GLN A 7 5.53 4.97 13.44
CA GLN A 7 4.99 6.30 13.14
C GLN A 7 4.26 6.31 11.79
N ILE A 8 4.90 5.81 10.73
CA ILE A 8 4.29 5.72 9.39
C ILE A 8 3.00 4.89 9.42
N ARG A 9 2.99 3.77 10.14
CA ARG A 9 1.77 2.96 10.31
C ARG A 9 0.66 3.72 11.05
N TYR A 10 1.02 4.49 12.06
CA TYR A 10 0.07 5.30 12.81
C TYR A 10 -0.54 6.39 11.92
N GLU A 11 0.29 7.14 11.19
CA GLU A 11 -0.14 8.16 10.22
C GLU A 11 -1.08 7.59 9.15
N LEU A 12 -0.79 6.39 8.63
CA LEU A 12 -1.68 5.71 7.69
C LEU A 12 -3.05 5.40 8.31
N PHE A 13 -3.07 4.91 9.55
CA PHE A 13 -4.32 4.59 10.22
C PHE A 13 -5.15 5.83 10.55
N GLU A 14 -4.52 6.93 10.94
CA GLU A 14 -5.19 8.23 11.13
C GLU A 14 -5.77 8.77 9.82
N ALA A 15 -5.03 8.65 8.71
CA ALA A 15 -5.53 9.04 7.39
C ALA A 15 -6.75 8.20 6.97
N ILE A 16 -6.70 6.87 7.18
CA ILE A 16 -7.84 5.98 6.94
C ILE A 16 -9.03 6.36 7.82
N ASP A 17 -8.79 6.69 9.09
CA ASP A 17 -9.85 7.11 10.02
C ASP A 17 -10.52 8.42 9.59
N THR A 18 -9.74 9.36 9.07
CA THR A 18 -10.29 10.62 8.57
C THR A 18 -11.12 10.43 7.31
N ILE A 19 -10.63 9.67 6.32
CA ILE A 19 -11.45 9.38 5.13
C ILE A 19 -12.71 8.59 5.49
N ALA A 20 -12.64 7.71 6.48
CA ALA A 20 -13.79 6.94 6.94
C ALA A 20 -14.84 7.79 7.67
N SER A 21 -14.46 8.88 8.35
CA SER A 21 -15.42 9.80 8.97
C SER A 21 -16.21 10.60 7.92
N GLU A 22 -15.65 10.74 6.72
CA GLU A 22 -16.27 11.38 5.57
C GLU A 22 -16.76 10.39 4.51
N GLN A 23 -16.99 9.12 4.88
CA GLN A 23 -17.27 8.02 3.94
C GLN A 23 -18.40 8.32 2.94
N ASP A 24 -19.39 9.12 3.32
CA ASP A 24 -20.54 9.47 2.47
C ASP A 24 -20.13 10.21 1.19
N LYS A 25 -18.99 10.91 1.20
CA LYS A 25 -18.41 11.54 0.00
C LYS A 25 -17.77 10.53 -0.96
N TRP A 26 -17.45 9.34 -0.46
CA TRP A 26 -16.55 8.38 -1.09
C TRP A 26 -17.26 7.10 -1.54
N ILE A 27 -18.58 7.03 -1.40
CA ILE A 27 -19.38 5.84 -1.70
C ILE A 27 -20.52 6.16 -2.66
N LYS A 28 -20.89 5.17 -3.47
CA LYS A 28 -21.88 5.31 -4.54
C LYS A 28 -23.27 5.68 -4.03
N ASN A 29 -23.72 5.06 -2.93
CA ASN A 29 -25.06 5.31 -2.37
C ASN A 29 -24.98 5.61 -0.86
N PRO A 30 -24.82 6.89 -0.46
CA PRO A 30 -24.63 7.28 0.94
C PRO A 30 -25.76 6.84 1.89
N GLU A 31 -26.99 6.76 1.39
CA GLU A 31 -28.15 6.36 2.20
C GLU A 31 -28.17 4.87 2.57
N SER A 32 -27.41 4.02 1.86
CA SER A 32 -27.54 2.56 1.98
C SER A 32 -26.22 1.79 2.06
N ASP A 33 -25.15 2.29 1.44
CA ASP A 33 -23.86 1.63 1.45
C ASP A 33 -23.16 1.87 2.80
N PHE A 34 -22.63 0.80 3.38
CA PHE A 34 -21.94 0.79 4.68
C PHE A 34 -22.74 1.30 5.89
N THR A 35 -24.03 1.60 5.75
CA THR A 35 -24.89 2.06 6.86
C THR A 35 -25.30 0.96 7.85
N ARG A 36 -25.30 -0.31 7.41
CA ARG A 36 -25.57 -1.47 8.28
C ARG A 36 -24.28 -2.17 8.70
N LYS A 37 -24.22 -2.61 9.96
CA LYS A 37 -23.16 -3.50 10.50
C LYS A 37 -23.20 -4.88 9.81
N ARG A 38 -22.56 -5.00 8.64
CA ARG A 38 -22.18 -6.27 7.99
C ARG A 38 -20.74 -6.66 8.34
N HIS A 39 -20.23 -7.74 7.76
CA HIS A 39 -18.84 -8.21 7.89
C HIS A 39 -17.78 -7.20 7.39
N PHE A 40 -18.16 -6.26 6.52
CA PHE A 40 -17.28 -5.22 5.97
C PHE A 40 -17.82 -3.82 6.21
N THR A 41 -17.12 -3.06 7.04
CA THR A 41 -17.21 -1.59 7.11
C THR A 41 -16.35 -0.96 6.03
N PHE A 42 -16.59 0.31 5.70
CA PHE A 42 -15.76 1.08 4.77
C PHE A 42 -14.26 0.96 5.12
N LYS A 43 -13.93 1.21 6.39
CA LYS A 43 -12.57 1.08 6.94
C LYS A 43 -11.97 -0.32 6.74
N GLN A 44 -12.77 -1.39 6.93
CA GLN A 44 -12.28 -2.76 6.74
C GLN A 44 -11.95 -3.04 5.27
N VAL A 45 -12.76 -2.56 4.34
CA VAL A 45 -12.51 -2.73 2.90
C VAL A 45 -11.22 -2.02 2.48
N ILE A 46 -11.04 -0.75 2.88
CA ILE A 46 -9.81 0.00 2.62
C ILE A 46 -8.58 -0.73 3.17
N LYS A 47 -8.65 -1.21 4.41
CA LYS A 47 -7.55 -1.97 5.02
C LYS A 47 -7.24 -3.28 4.30
N CYS A 48 -8.25 -3.99 3.80
CA CYS A 48 -8.02 -5.19 3.00
C CYS A 48 -7.30 -4.84 1.70
N ILE A 49 -7.78 -3.84 0.97
CA ILE A 49 -7.20 -3.45 -0.33
C ILE A 49 -5.74 -3.02 -0.19
N LEU A 50 -5.39 -2.27 0.85
CA LEU A 50 -4.02 -1.80 1.10
C LEU A 50 -3.11 -2.86 1.73
N GLY A 51 -3.69 -3.84 2.43
CA GLY A 51 -2.94 -4.82 3.21
C GLY A 51 -2.79 -6.18 2.53
N PHE A 52 -3.50 -6.40 1.42
CA PHE A 52 -3.39 -7.62 0.62
C PHE A 52 -2.06 -7.63 -0.13
N GLU A 53 -1.45 -8.80 -0.18
CA GLU A 53 -0.14 -9.06 -0.77
C GLU A 53 -0.34 -9.68 -2.17
N ALA A 54 0.65 -10.40 -2.70
CA ALA A 54 0.53 -11.09 -3.98
C ALA A 54 0.00 -12.54 -3.84
N LYS A 55 -0.86 -12.82 -2.85
CA LYS A 55 -1.46 -14.13 -2.63
C LYS A 55 -2.86 -14.19 -3.23
N SER A 56 -3.52 -15.35 -3.11
CA SER A 56 -4.92 -15.45 -3.52
C SER A 56 -5.80 -14.63 -2.58
N LEU A 57 -6.82 -13.94 -3.13
CA LEU A 57 -7.77 -13.17 -2.32
C LEU A 57 -8.43 -13.99 -1.20
N GLY A 58 -8.65 -15.28 -1.42
CA GLY A 58 -9.21 -16.17 -0.41
C GLY A 58 -8.27 -16.37 0.78
N THR A 59 -6.98 -16.59 0.50
CA THR A 59 -5.94 -16.74 1.52
C THR A 59 -5.78 -15.46 2.34
N GLU A 60 -5.72 -14.32 1.66
CA GLU A 60 -5.53 -13.02 2.30
C GLU A 60 -6.73 -12.61 3.13
N LEU A 61 -7.94 -12.92 2.64
CA LEU A 61 -9.15 -12.69 3.39
C LEU A 61 -9.22 -13.55 4.67
N LEU A 62 -8.79 -14.82 4.60
CA LEU A 62 -8.68 -15.68 5.78
C LEU A 62 -7.72 -15.10 6.82
N GLU A 63 -6.55 -14.65 6.38
CA GLU A 63 -5.54 -14.02 7.25
C GLU A 63 -6.05 -12.70 7.87
N ALA A 64 -6.70 -11.84 7.06
CA ALA A 64 -7.26 -10.56 7.51
C ALA A 64 -8.32 -10.75 8.62
N PHE A 65 -9.07 -11.84 8.56
CA PHE A 65 -10.06 -12.22 9.57
C PHE A 65 -9.54 -13.21 10.62
N LYS A 66 -8.21 -13.42 10.69
CA LYS A 66 -7.54 -14.28 11.69
C LYS A 66 -8.12 -15.70 11.74
N PHE A 67 -8.46 -16.28 10.59
CA PHE A 67 -8.97 -17.65 10.46
C PHE A 67 -10.21 -17.93 11.34
N GLN A 68 -11.06 -16.92 11.57
CA GLN A 68 -12.32 -17.12 12.27
C GLN A 68 -13.23 -18.10 11.52
N ARG A 69 -14.11 -18.79 12.27
CA ARG A 69 -15.04 -19.79 11.68
C ARG A 69 -16.05 -19.15 10.70
N HIS A 70 -16.38 -17.88 10.91
CA HIS A 70 -17.32 -17.13 10.09
C HIS A 70 -16.63 -15.93 9.47
N ILE A 71 -16.08 -16.12 8.27
CA ILE A 71 -15.51 -15.04 7.46
C ILE A 71 -16.43 -14.70 6.28
N PRO A 72 -16.43 -13.45 5.81
CA PRO A 72 -17.09 -13.11 4.56
C PRO A 72 -16.43 -13.81 3.37
N THR A 73 -17.17 -13.91 2.27
CA THR A 73 -16.67 -14.46 1.01
C THR A 73 -15.84 -13.44 0.23
N VAL A 74 -14.99 -13.92 -0.68
CA VAL A 74 -14.27 -13.05 -1.64
C VAL A 74 -15.25 -12.22 -2.48
N SER A 75 -16.39 -12.80 -2.88
CA SER A 75 -17.43 -12.05 -3.61
C SER A 75 -18.02 -10.92 -2.79
N ALA A 76 -18.23 -11.11 -1.49
CA ALA A 76 -18.70 -10.05 -0.59
C ALA A 76 -17.67 -8.91 -0.48
N LEU A 77 -16.37 -9.23 -0.49
CA LEU A 77 -15.31 -8.21 -0.53
C LEU A 77 -15.34 -7.43 -1.85
N CYS A 78 -15.41 -8.10 -2.99
CA CYS A 78 -15.49 -7.45 -4.30
C CYS A 78 -16.70 -6.53 -4.39
N GLN A 79 -17.89 -7.01 -3.98
CA GLN A 79 -19.10 -6.20 -3.94
C GLN A 79 -18.99 -5.01 -2.98
N ALA A 80 -18.28 -5.17 -1.86
CA ALA A 80 -18.05 -4.08 -0.92
C ALA A 80 -17.08 -3.03 -1.51
N ARG A 81 -15.99 -3.47 -2.15
CA ARG A 81 -15.05 -2.60 -2.87
C ARG A 81 -15.75 -1.81 -3.96
N ASP A 82 -16.61 -2.45 -4.75
CA ASP A 82 -17.26 -1.81 -5.89
C ASP A 82 -18.22 -0.67 -5.49
N LYS A 83 -18.51 -0.50 -4.20
CA LYS A 83 -19.30 0.63 -3.67
C LYS A 83 -18.47 1.89 -3.43
N ILE A 84 -17.14 1.78 -3.38
CA ILE A 84 -16.21 2.86 -3.05
C ILE A 84 -15.73 3.50 -4.36
N PHE A 85 -15.72 4.83 -4.42
CA PHE A 85 -15.12 5.56 -5.54
C PHE A 85 -13.58 5.47 -5.50
N SER A 86 -12.94 5.41 -6.67
CA SER A 86 -11.48 5.45 -6.78
C SER A 86 -10.88 6.70 -6.11
N ASP A 87 -11.61 7.81 -6.15
CA ASP A 87 -11.18 9.10 -5.57
C ASP A 87 -10.96 9.03 -4.06
N ALA A 88 -11.59 8.08 -3.37
CA ALA A 88 -11.34 7.80 -1.96
C ALA A 88 -9.88 7.41 -1.71
N PHE A 89 -9.28 6.64 -2.62
CA PHE A 89 -7.88 6.20 -2.52
C PHE A 89 -6.92 7.33 -2.87
N LEU A 90 -7.29 8.20 -3.80
CA LEU A 90 -6.52 9.40 -4.10
C LEU A 90 -6.52 10.38 -2.92
N ALA A 91 -7.70 10.62 -2.33
CA ALA A 91 -7.83 11.45 -1.13
C ALA A 91 -7.03 10.85 0.04
N LEU A 92 -7.12 9.54 0.25
CA LEU A 92 -6.33 8.84 1.26
C LEU A 92 -4.82 9.00 1.02
N PHE A 93 -4.37 8.84 -0.23
CA PHE A 93 -2.97 9.00 -0.59
C PHE A 93 -2.47 10.41 -0.28
N ASN A 94 -3.24 11.43 -0.68
CA ASN A 94 -2.90 12.83 -0.41
C ASN A 94 -2.90 13.17 1.08
N GLN A 95 -3.81 12.58 1.85
CA GLN A 95 -3.89 12.80 3.29
C GLN A 95 -2.77 12.08 4.05
N PHE A 96 -2.38 10.91 3.59
CA PHE A 96 -1.29 10.15 4.17
C PHE A 96 0.09 10.70 3.77
N GLN A 97 0.21 11.38 2.62
CA GLN A 97 1.45 12.01 2.23
C GLN A 97 1.90 13.00 3.31
N PRO A 98 3.06 12.79 3.95
CA PRO A 98 3.58 13.79 4.86
C PRO A 98 3.88 15.06 4.06
N GLU A 99 3.47 16.21 4.61
CA GLU A 99 4.02 17.48 4.14
C GLU A 99 5.55 17.39 4.18
N PRO A 100 6.25 17.79 3.12
CA PRO A 100 7.69 17.57 2.99
C PRO A 100 8.43 18.43 4.01
N LYS A 101 8.67 17.88 5.21
CA LYS A 101 9.37 18.63 6.26
C LYS A 101 10.81 18.96 5.85
N HIS A 102 11.46 18.11 5.05
CA HIS A 102 12.70 18.41 4.32
C HIS A 102 12.85 17.42 3.16
N CYS A 103 12.64 17.86 1.92
CA CYS A 103 12.95 17.05 0.74
C CYS A 103 14.31 17.44 0.19
N ASN A 104 15.34 16.64 0.45
CA ASN A 104 16.52 16.65 -0.41
C ASN A 104 16.05 16.23 -1.80
N LEU A 105 16.07 17.16 -2.74
CA LEU A 105 15.75 16.87 -4.13
C LEU A 105 16.88 16.02 -4.73
N TYR A 106 16.52 14.98 -5.47
CA TYR A 106 17.46 14.21 -6.26
C TYR A 106 17.46 14.78 -7.68
N HIS A 107 18.55 15.47 -8.07
CA HIS A 107 18.64 16.18 -9.35
C HIS A 107 17.45 17.12 -9.64
N GLY A 108 16.90 17.78 -8.61
CA GLY A 108 15.73 18.65 -8.74
C GLY A 108 14.38 17.94 -8.65
N TYR A 109 14.36 16.60 -8.56
CA TYR A 109 13.14 15.80 -8.45
C TYR A 109 12.87 15.32 -7.02
N ARG A 110 11.59 15.13 -6.71
CA ARG A 110 11.13 14.46 -5.49
C ARG A 110 11.09 12.96 -5.72
N LEU A 111 11.94 12.20 -5.02
CA LEU A 111 11.84 10.74 -4.99
C LEU A 111 10.63 10.32 -4.15
N LEU A 112 9.65 9.67 -4.78
CA LEU A 112 8.42 9.20 -4.13
C LEU A 112 8.48 7.71 -3.76
N ALA A 113 9.19 6.91 -4.56
CA ALA A 113 9.42 5.50 -4.32
C ALA A 113 10.73 5.06 -4.98
N HIS A 114 11.38 4.07 -4.38
CA HIS A 114 12.38 3.23 -5.02
C HIS A 114 11.68 1.88 -5.19
N ASP A 115 11.31 1.51 -6.41
CA ASP A 115 10.62 0.23 -6.65
C ASP A 115 11.53 -0.90 -6.18
N GLY A 116 11.08 -1.66 -5.19
CA GLY A 116 11.86 -2.70 -4.50
C GLY A 116 12.01 -3.99 -5.32
N SER A 117 12.07 -3.87 -6.64
CA SER A 117 12.18 -4.98 -7.56
C SER A 117 13.61 -5.51 -7.57
N ASP A 118 13.77 -6.78 -7.18
CA ASP A 118 15.03 -7.50 -7.27
C ASP A 118 15.32 -7.90 -8.72
N LEU A 119 16.11 -7.11 -9.44
CA LEU A 119 16.57 -7.48 -10.78
C LEU A 119 17.83 -8.35 -10.70
N LYS A 120 17.75 -9.60 -11.17
CA LYS A 120 18.93 -10.46 -11.37
C LYS A 120 19.67 -10.01 -12.63
N ILE A 121 20.68 -9.17 -12.46
CA ILE A 121 21.59 -8.79 -13.55
C ILE A 121 22.61 -9.91 -13.84
N PRO A 122 23.02 -10.11 -15.11
CA PRO A 122 24.09 -11.03 -15.45
C PRO A 122 25.40 -10.68 -14.75
N LEU A 123 26.20 -11.69 -14.41
CA LEU A 123 27.49 -11.51 -13.76
C LEU A 123 28.45 -10.73 -14.69
N ASN A 124 28.68 -9.45 -14.39
CA ASN A 124 29.71 -8.65 -15.03
C ASN A 124 30.99 -8.67 -14.17
N ARG A 125 32.11 -9.11 -14.74
CA ARG A 125 33.41 -9.15 -14.04
C ARG A 125 34.10 -7.78 -14.01
N ASP A 126 33.71 -6.88 -14.89
CA ASP A 126 34.30 -5.55 -15.05
C ASP A 126 33.54 -4.47 -14.25
N ASP A 127 32.45 -4.84 -13.59
CA ASP A 127 31.68 -3.95 -12.72
C ASP A 127 32.00 -4.25 -11.24
N GLU A 128 33.01 -3.56 -10.71
CA GLU A 128 33.43 -3.69 -9.31
C GLU A 128 32.32 -3.34 -8.30
N THR A 129 31.27 -2.62 -8.71
CA THR A 129 30.15 -2.24 -7.82
C THR A 129 29.11 -3.35 -7.64
N THR A 130 29.09 -4.34 -8.55
CA THR A 130 28.20 -5.52 -8.51
C THR A 130 28.95 -6.84 -8.35
N TYR A 131 30.27 -6.84 -8.46
CA TYR A 131 31.11 -8.05 -8.41
C TYR A 131 31.26 -8.60 -6.98
N ILE A 132 30.63 -9.76 -6.70
CA ILE A 132 30.76 -10.48 -5.42
C ILE A 132 31.60 -11.76 -5.62
N ASN A 133 32.78 -11.82 -5.00
CA ASN A 133 33.55 -13.06 -4.88
C ASN A 133 32.90 -14.00 -3.83
N GLN A 134 32.13 -14.97 -4.34
CA GLN A 134 31.71 -16.25 -3.74
C GLN A 134 31.04 -16.26 -2.34
N GLY A 135 29.83 -16.83 -2.29
CA GLY A 135 29.34 -17.64 -1.17
C GLY A 135 28.17 -17.12 -0.34
N ARG A 136 27.83 -15.83 -0.43
CA ARG A 136 26.63 -15.27 0.23
C ARG A 136 25.92 -14.32 -0.73
N SER A 137 24.71 -14.73 -1.14
CA SER A 137 23.83 -13.91 -1.96
C SER A 137 23.48 -12.64 -1.18
N ARG A 138 24.05 -11.49 -1.56
CA ARG A 138 23.56 -10.18 -1.15
C ARG A 138 22.75 -9.61 -2.29
N VAL A 139 21.48 -9.35 -1.98
CA VAL A 139 20.60 -8.49 -2.78
C VAL A 139 21.22 -7.10 -2.81
N ILE A 140 21.58 -6.61 -4.00
CA ILE A 140 22.07 -5.24 -4.16
C ILE A 140 20.90 -4.38 -4.66
N SER A 141 20.53 -3.39 -3.85
CA SER A 141 19.59 -2.35 -4.24
C SER A 141 20.33 -1.33 -5.11
N PHE A 142 19.98 -1.24 -6.40
CA PHE A 142 20.50 -0.18 -7.28
C PHE A 142 19.47 0.92 -7.47
N MET A 143 19.92 2.17 -7.28
CA MET A 143 19.26 3.38 -7.74
C MET A 143 19.04 3.28 -9.25
N LEU A 144 17.78 3.25 -9.68
CA LEU A 144 17.46 3.45 -11.09
C LEU A 144 17.37 4.95 -11.35
N THR A 145 18.07 5.36 -12.42
CA THR A 145 18.10 6.70 -12.99
C THR A 145 16.69 7.28 -13.13
N PRO A 146 16.50 8.58 -12.85
CA PRO A 146 15.19 9.19 -12.83
C PRO A 146 14.67 9.29 -14.28
N TYR A 147 13.59 8.57 -14.57
CA TYR A 147 12.78 8.89 -15.75
C TYR A 147 12.07 10.21 -15.46
N MET A 148 12.54 11.26 -16.13
CA MET A 148 11.89 12.56 -16.18
C MET A 148 10.61 12.43 -17.00
N ILE A 149 9.46 12.73 -16.39
CA ILE A 149 8.21 13.00 -17.12
C ILE A 149 8.07 14.52 -17.14
N SER A 150 7.96 15.07 -18.36
CA SER A 150 7.80 16.52 -18.64
C SER A 150 6.47 17.07 -18.16
#